data_AF-A0A830GZF8-F1
#
_entry.id   AF-A0A830GZF8-F1
#
_cell.length_a   1.000
_cell.length_b   1.000
_cell.length_c   1.000
_cell.angle_alpha   90.00
_cell.angle_beta   90.00
_cell.angle_gamma   90.00
#
_symmetry.space_group_name_H-M   'P 1'
#
loop_
_entity.id
_entity.type
_entity.pdbx_description
1 polymer ?
#
loop_
_entity_poly.entity_id
_entity_poly.type
_entity_poly.pdbx_seq_one_letter_code
_entity_poly.pdbx_strand_id
1 'polypeptide(L)'
;MGMHMIDITRKSDVYREATASGLLSLRGGLARDASTGFTGLGNVESTIEFASIMATKKAWQFVGLLHPIELTYVRPRVTFREDGILLSVTARTLGRTGVEMDALFGAFVGLLAAWNVVKAKYCLCSGGKCEPIMETPQTSAMFVSGNPDIIGIRDLRVESKIKSTTPLGEEETAHHRQAPPIVFMFDATEEPLYRGEAVSRGKIALRRTTLDLISNGNVEKGDVRTAAQLAGMMAAKKAWDLLPLVHNNDITDVRIGIDLVEDGVTVKTITKNISRTGSAMESLLATGVSLLTIWDMVKKYEKDENGQYPVTTITEVRLEKNEKRPLG
;
A
#
# COMPACT_ATOMS: atom_id res chain seq x y z
N MET A 1 27.58 10.89 -3.13
CA MET A 1 26.89 11.85 -2.24
C MET A 1 26.14 11.04 -1.18
N GLY A 2 26.22 11.39 0.10
CA GLY A 2 25.54 10.63 1.17
C GLY A 2 24.03 10.88 1.21
N MET A 3 23.26 9.93 1.75
CA MET A 3 21.83 10.14 2.01
C MET A 3 21.63 11.07 3.21
N HIS A 4 20.68 11.99 3.12
CA HIS A 4 20.33 12.85 4.25
C HIS A 4 18.85 13.28 4.24
N MET A 5 18.34 13.57 5.43
CA MET A 5 17.03 14.19 5.61
C MET A 5 17.13 15.71 5.41
N ILE A 6 16.07 16.31 4.85
CA ILE A 6 15.98 17.77 4.73
C ILE A 6 15.74 18.38 6.11
N ASP A 7 16.64 19.25 6.56
CA ASP A 7 16.47 19.98 7.82
C ASP A 7 15.26 20.94 7.74
N ILE A 8 14.31 20.76 8.65
CA ILE A 8 13.10 21.57 8.77
C ILE A 8 13.10 22.53 9.96
N THR A 9 14.23 22.67 10.67
CA THR A 9 14.36 23.46 11.90
C THR A 9 13.92 24.92 11.72
N ARG A 10 14.20 25.51 10.54
CA ARG A 10 13.84 26.91 10.23
C ARG A 10 12.41 27.12 9.72
N LYS A 11 11.62 26.06 9.57
CA LYS A 11 10.22 26.15 9.10
C LYS A 11 9.29 26.41 10.27
N SER A 12 8.26 27.22 10.06
CA SER A 12 7.20 27.42 11.05
C SER A 12 6.17 26.28 11.02
N ASP A 13 5.54 26.07 12.18
CA ASP A 13 4.37 25.21 12.31
C ASP A 13 3.16 25.90 11.69
N VAL A 14 2.49 25.18 10.79
CA VAL A 14 1.32 25.66 10.06
C VAL A 14 0.35 24.50 9.88
N TYR A 15 -0.93 24.82 9.69
CA TYR A 15 -1.93 23.81 9.37
C TYR A 15 -1.61 23.19 8.01
N ARG A 16 -1.62 21.86 7.97
CA ARG A 16 -1.38 21.08 6.76
C ARG A 16 -2.39 19.97 6.67
N GLU A 17 -2.94 19.83 5.48
CA GLU A 17 -3.83 18.75 5.13
C GLU A 17 -3.41 18.20 3.78
N ALA A 18 -3.51 16.88 3.63
CA ALA A 18 -3.40 16.25 2.33
C ALA A 18 -4.43 15.15 2.20
N THR A 19 -5.02 15.04 1.02
CA THR A 19 -5.85 13.92 0.63
C THR A 19 -5.13 13.15 -0.45
N ALA A 20 -4.91 11.86 -0.22
CA ALA A 20 -4.44 10.93 -1.24
C ALA A 20 -5.57 9.97 -1.63
N SER A 21 -5.51 9.42 -2.84
CA SER A 21 -6.44 8.39 -3.27
C SER A 21 -5.73 7.29 -4.06
N GLY A 22 -6.40 6.15 -4.21
CA GLY A 22 -6.02 5.09 -5.14
C GLY A 22 -7.16 4.11 -5.35
N LEU A 23 -7.01 3.23 -6.34
CA LEU A 23 -8.01 2.24 -6.72
C LEU A 23 -7.41 0.83 -6.67
N LEU A 24 -8.00 -0.07 -5.88
CA LEU A 24 -7.80 -1.51 -6.07
C LEU A 24 -8.72 -1.97 -7.18
N SER A 25 -8.19 -2.18 -8.38
CA SER A 25 -8.97 -2.60 -9.53
C SER A 25 -9.30 -4.09 -9.46
N LEU A 26 -10.59 -4.40 -9.59
CA LEU A 26 -11.14 -5.76 -9.54
C LEU A 26 -11.88 -6.07 -10.85
N ARG A 27 -12.03 -7.35 -11.18
CA ARG A 27 -12.88 -7.84 -12.29
C ARG A 27 -14.03 -8.68 -11.77
N GLY A 28 -15.00 -8.91 -12.65
CA GLY A 28 -16.15 -9.78 -12.36
C GLY A 28 -17.05 -9.23 -11.26
N GLY A 29 -17.77 -10.12 -10.58
CA GLY A 29 -18.66 -9.77 -9.47
C GLY A 29 -17.93 -9.36 -8.19
N LEU A 30 -16.60 -9.43 -8.14
CA LEU A 30 -15.82 -9.34 -6.90
C LEU A 30 -15.95 -7.98 -6.19
N ALA A 31 -16.06 -6.89 -6.94
CA ALA A 31 -16.29 -5.57 -6.36
C ALA A 31 -17.70 -5.45 -5.74
N ARG A 32 -18.69 -6.08 -6.39
CA ARG A 32 -20.07 -6.19 -5.86
C ARG A 32 -20.08 -7.05 -4.60
N ASP A 33 -19.40 -8.19 -4.61
CA ASP A 33 -19.30 -9.06 -3.45
C ASP A 33 -18.65 -8.31 -2.28
N ALA A 34 -17.53 -7.62 -2.50
CA ALA A 34 -16.86 -6.83 -1.48
C ALA A 34 -17.76 -5.73 -0.89
N SER A 35 -18.67 -5.18 -1.70
CA SER A 35 -19.62 -4.15 -1.27
C SER A 35 -20.75 -4.66 -0.37
N THR A 36 -20.99 -5.98 -0.33
CA THR A 36 -22.02 -6.61 0.54
C THR A 36 -21.62 -6.63 2.02
N GLY A 37 -20.39 -6.20 2.34
CA GLY A 37 -19.92 -6.04 3.72
C GLY A 37 -19.23 -7.27 4.31
N PHE A 38 -19.25 -8.42 3.62
CA PHE A 38 -18.53 -9.60 4.06
C PHE A 38 -18.02 -10.44 2.88
N THR A 39 -16.70 -10.45 2.69
CA THR A 39 -16.03 -11.33 1.71
C THR A 39 -14.71 -11.83 2.26
N GLY A 40 -14.33 -13.05 1.90
CA GLY A 40 -13.05 -13.65 2.30
C GLY A 40 -12.86 -13.67 3.82
N LEU A 41 -12.01 -12.77 4.34
CA LEU A 41 -11.66 -12.67 5.76
C LEU A 41 -12.60 -11.80 6.61
N GLY A 42 -13.68 -11.25 6.05
CA GLY A 42 -14.74 -10.58 6.81
C GLY A 42 -15.02 -9.16 6.34
N ASN A 43 -15.17 -8.24 7.31
CA ASN A 43 -15.51 -6.84 7.03
C ASN A 43 -14.37 -6.09 6.31
N VAL A 44 -14.49 -6.00 4.98
CA VAL A 44 -13.51 -5.36 4.10
C VAL A 44 -13.33 -3.89 4.46
N GLU A 45 -14.43 -3.15 4.63
CA GLU A 45 -14.41 -1.70 4.87
C GLU A 45 -13.71 -1.37 6.19
N SER A 46 -14.10 -2.01 7.30
CA SER A 46 -13.44 -1.79 8.59
C SER A 46 -11.97 -2.22 8.58
N THR A 47 -11.62 -3.28 7.85
CA THR A 47 -10.23 -3.70 7.70
C THR A 47 -9.41 -2.65 6.95
N ILE A 48 -9.96 -2.08 5.88
CA ILE A 48 -9.34 -0.97 5.14
C ILE A 48 -9.15 0.24 6.04
N GLU A 49 -10.21 0.67 6.74
CA GLU A 49 -10.17 1.86 7.58
C GLU A 49 -9.13 1.72 8.69
N PHE A 50 -9.14 0.59 9.40
CA PHE A 50 -8.20 0.30 10.48
C PHE A 50 -6.75 0.27 9.99
N ALA A 51 -6.48 -0.47 8.90
CA ALA A 51 -5.14 -0.56 8.33
C ALA A 51 -4.64 0.79 7.81
N SER A 52 -5.51 1.58 7.15
CA SER A 52 -5.17 2.90 6.63
C SER A 52 -4.76 3.86 7.74
N ILE A 53 -5.55 3.95 8.81
CA ILE A 53 -5.28 4.86 9.94
C ILE A 53 -3.97 4.45 10.63
N MET A 54 -3.81 3.16 10.92
CA MET A 54 -2.61 2.65 11.59
C MET A 54 -1.35 2.87 10.75
N ALA A 55 -1.41 2.59 9.45
CA ALA A 55 -0.31 2.80 8.53
C ALA A 55 0.07 4.28 8.39
N THR A 56 -0.92 5.17 8.23
CA THR A 56 -0.68 6.62 8.12
C THR A 56 0.15 7.12 9.32
N LYS A 57 -0.18 6.68 10.54
CA LYS A 57 0.55 7.04 11.78
C LYS A 57 1.97 6.46 11.85
N LYS A 58 2.23 5.37 11.14
CA LYS A 58 3.53 4.68 11.10
C LYS A 58 4.35 5.00 9.85
N ALA A 59 3.89 5.90 8.95
CA ALA A 59 4.48 6.08 7.63
C ALA A 59 6.00 6.31 7.65
N TRP A 60 6.49 7.12 8.59
CA TRP A 60 7.92 7.43 8.76
C TRP A 60 8.80 6.21 9.10
N GLN A 61 8.23 5.11 9.58
CA GLN A 61 8.97 3.88 9.86
C GLN A 61 9.20 3.01 8.62
N PHE A 62 8.51 3.30 7.52
CA PHE A 62 8.48 2.47 6.30
C PHE A 62 8.93 3.23 5.06
N VAL A 63 8.46 4.46 4.85
CA VAL A 63 8.89 5.31 3.73
C VAL A 63 10.16 6.03 4.16
N GLY A 64 11.27 5.76 3.48
CA GLY A 64 12.60 6.20 3.90
C GLY A 64 12.73 7.73 4.01
N LEU A 65 13.49 8.20 5.02
CA LEU A 65 13.83 9.62 5.25
C LEU A 65 12.65 10.58 5.48
N LEU A 66 11.46 10.05 5.76
CA LEU A 66 10.35 10.84 6.28
C LEU A 66 10.65 11.29 7.72
N HIS A 67 10.12 12.47 8.05
CA HIS A 67 10.10 12.92 9.43
C HIS A 67 8.94 12.25 10.15
N PRO A 68 9.06 11.92 11.44
CA PRO A 68 7.90 11.64 12.26
C PRO A 68 7.03 12.90 12.35
N ILE A 69 5.73 12.74 12.17
CA ILE A 69 4.75 13.83 12.22
C ILE A 69 3.71 13.51 13.28
N GLU A 70 3.39 14.50 14.11
CA GLU A 70 2.26 14.45 15.04
C GLU A 70 0.97 14.69 14.25
N LEU A 71 0.41 13.62 13.70
CA LEU A 71 -0.87 13.68 13.02
C LEU A 71 -1.98 13.98 14.01
N THR A 72 -2.80 14.98 13.69
CA THR A 72 -3.97 15.37 14.51
C THR A 72 -5.25 14.70 14.03
N TYR A 73 -5.29 14.25 12.78
CA TYR A 73 -6.47 13.61 12.19
C TYR A 73 -6.06 12.72 11.01
N VAL A 74 -6.73 11.56 10.89
CA VAL A 74 -6.65 10.68 9.73
C VAL A 74 -8.05 10.14 9.44
N ARG A 75 -8.52 10.29 8.20
CA ARG A 75 -9.81 9.77 7.76
C ARG A 75 -9.69 9.03 6.43
N PRO A 76 -9.84 7.69 6.44
CA PRO A 76 -10.12 6.93 5.24
C PRO A 76 -11.59 7.08 4.83
N ARG A 77 -11.85 7.10 3.53
CA ARG A 77 -13.17 7.02 2.90
C ARG A 77 -13.13 5.96 1.82
N VAL A 78 -13.90 4.90 2.01
CA VAL A 78 -13.99 3.77 1.09
C VAL A 78 -15.19 3.98 0.16
N THR A 79 -15.01 3.70 -1.13
CA THR A 79 -16.10 3.71 -2.11
C THR A 79 -15.99 2.49 -2.99
N PHE A 80 -17.00 1.64 -2.93
CA PHE A 80 -17.13 0.48 -3.81
C PHE A 80 -17.68 0.95 -5.17
N ARG A 81 -16.97 0.61 -6.24
CA ARG A 81 -17.33 0.88 -7.63
C ARG A 81 -17.47 -0.43 -8.39
N GLU A 82 -18.00 -0.39 -9.61
CA GLU A 82 -18.07 -1.60 -10.45
C GLU A 82 -16.69 -2.13 -10.83
N ASP A 83 -15.70 -1.24 -10.97
CA ASP A 83 -14.33 -1.54 -11.39
C ASP A 83 -13.36 -1.78 -10.23
N GLY A 84 -13.83 -1.72 -8.97
CA GLY A 84 -13.00 -2.00 -7.79
C GLY A 84 -13.35 -1.23 -6.53
N ILE A 85 -12.35 -1.08 -5.66
CA ILE A 85 -12.46 -0.37 -4.38
C ILE A 85 -11.61 0.89 -4.45
N LEU A 86 -12.27 2.05 -4.48
CA LEU A 86 -11.61 3.34 -4.35
C LEU A 86 -11.41 3.64 -2.86
N LEU A 87 -10.22 4.09 -2.50
CA LEU A 87 -9.92 4.58 -1.17
C LEU A 87 -9.36 6.00 -1.28
N SER A 88 -9.90 6.92 -0.48
CA SER A 88 -9.31 8.22 -0.22
C SER A 88 -8.88 8.30 1.25
N VAL A 89 -7.70 8.85 1.53
CA VAL A 89 -7.21 9.07 2.89
C VAL A 89 -6.83 10.53 3.05
N THR A 90 -7.50 11.21 3.98
CA THR A 90 -7.16 12.58 4.40
C THR A 90 -6.34 12.51 5.68
N ALA A 91 -5.20 13.19 5.71
CA ALA A 91 -4.36 13.36 6.90
C ALA A 91 -4.21 14.85 7.22
N ARG A 92 -4.18 15.20 8.52
CA ARG A 92 -3.98 16.57 9.01
C ARG A 92 -2.91 16.63 10.09
N THR A 93 -2.22 17.76 10.16
CA THR A 93 -1.29 18.10 11.24
C THR A 93 -1.18 19.61 11.42
N LEU A 94 -0.71 20.03 12.58
CA LEU A 94 -0.11 21.35 12.79
C LEU A 94 1.40 21.14 12.87
N GLY A 95 2.14 21.44 11.80
CA GLY A 95 3.56 21.05 11.75
C GLY A 95 4.41 21.72 10.67
N ARG A 96 5.72 21.43 10.72
CA ARG A 96 6.75 22.01 9.83
C ARG A 96 6.86 21.33 8.46
N THR A 97 6.33 20.13 8.32
CA THR A 97 6.41 19.31 7.09
C THR A 97 5.03 18.82 6.65
N GLY A 98 4.88 18.59 5.34
CA GLY A 98 3.65 18.08 4.72
C GLY A 98 3.34 16.63 5.11
N VAL A 99 2.05 16.29 5.03
CA VAL A 99 1.48 14.96 5.35
C VAL A 99 1.08 14.17 4.10
N GLU A 100 1.50 14.63 2.92
CA GLU A 100 1.15 14.01 1.64
C GLU A 100 1.64 12.56 1.54
N MET A 101 2.85 12.30 2.05
CA MET A 101 3.45 10.97 2.01
C MET A 101 2.78 10.01 3.00
N ASP A 102 2.37 10.52 4.16
CA ASP A 102 1.62 9.78 5.17
C ASP A 102 0.25 9.37 4.63
N ALA A 103 -0.48 10.29 4.01
CA ALA A 103 -1.76 10.01 3.36
C ALA A 103 -1.63 8.99 2.21
N LEU A 104 -0.61 9.15 1.35
CA LEU A 104 -0.31 8.19 0.27
C LEU A 104 -0.01 6.79 0.83
N PHE A 105 0.79 6.71 1.89
CA PHE A 105 1.12 5.45 2.53
C PHE A 105 -0.10 4.79 3.18
N GLY A 106 -0.95 5.57 3.85
CA GLY A 106 -2.23 5.13 4.37
C GLY A 106 -3.15 4.56 3.29
N ALA A 107 -3.29 5.28 2.17
CA ALA A 107 -4.10 4.83 1.04
C ALA A 107 -3.54 3.54 0.42
N PHE A 108 -2.22 3.46 0.22
CA PHE A 108 -1.58 2.26 -0.31
C PHE A 108 -1.81 1.03 0.60
N VAL A 109 -1.54 1.16 1.89
CA VAL A 109 -1.68 0.04 2.85
C VAL A 109 -3.15 -0.35 3.04
N GLY A 110 -4.07 0.62 3.04
CA GLY A 110 -5.51 0.35 3.06
C GLY A 110 -5.97 -0.48 1.88
N LEU A 111 -5.56 -0.12 0.66
CA LEU A 111 -5.87 -0.90 -0.55
C LEU A 111 -5.19 -2.28 -0.54
N LEU A 112 -3.99 -2.38 0.03
CA LEU A 112 -3.30 -3.65 0.19
C LEU A 112 -3.98 -4.56 1.23
N ALA A 113 -4.56 -3.98 2.28
CA ALA A 113 -5.41 -4.70 3.23
C ALA A 113 -6.71 -5.18 2.57
N ALA A 114 -7.34 -4.35 1.72
CA ALA A 114 -8.47 -4.77 0.88
C ALA A 114 -8.10 -5.98 0.01
N TRP A 115 -6.94 -5.91 -0.66
CA TRP A 115 -6.42 -7.03 -1.45
C TRP A 115 -6.32 -8.29 -0.60
N ASN A 116 -5.73 -8.20 0.60
CA ASN A 116 -5.55 -9.35 1.48
C ASN A 116 -6.88 -10.01 1.90
N VAL A 117 -7.91 -9.20 2.18
CA VAL A 117 -9.24 -9.70 2.53
C VAL A 117 -9.90 -10.37 1.32
N VAL A 118 -9.90 -9.69 0.18
CA VAL A 118 -10.60 -10.11 -1.05
C VAL A 118 -9.94 -11.31 -1.72
N LYS A 119 -8.61 -11.47 -1.62
CA LYS A 119 -7.91 -12.63 -2.18
C LYS A 119 -8.15 -13.92 -1.39
N ALA A 120 -8.58 -13.81 -0.13
CA ALA A 120 -8.79 -14.98 0.72
C ALA A 120 -10.05 -15.73 0.25
N LYS A 121 -10.00 -17.06 0.33
CA LYS A 121 -11.03 -17.95 -0.23
C LYS A 121 -12.41 -17.60 0.29
N TYR A 122 -13.37 -17.58 -0.63
CA TYR A 122 -14.74 -17.09 -0.49
C TYR A 122 -15.42 -17.69 0.75
N CYS A 123 -15.55 -16.91 1.81
CA CYS A 123 -16.60 -17.12 2.78
C CYS A 123 -17.85 -16.40 2.22
N LEU A 124 -18.90 -17.16 1.89
CA LEU A 124 -20.17 -16.57 1.46
C LEU A 124 -21.06 -16.44 2.68
N CYS A 125 -21.55 -15.22 2.93
CA CYS A 125 -22.54 -14.98 3.95
C CYS A 125 -23.90 -14.70 3.34
N SER A 126 -24.91 -15.44 3.81
CA SER A 126 -26.31 -15.18 3.47
C SER A 126 -27.14 -15.30 4.76
N GLY A 127 -28.00 -14.32 5.01
CA GLY A 127 -28.90 -14.33 6.18
C GLY A 127 -28.20 -14.34 7.54
N GLY A 128 -27.01 -13.73 7.67
CA GLY A 128 -26.26 -13.66 8.93
C GLY A 128 -25.48 -14.94 9.29
N LYS A 129 -25.47 -15.95 8.41
CA LYS A 129 -24.59 -17.12 8.52
C LYS A 129 -23.49 -17.03 7.47
N CYS A 130 -22.28 -17.36 7.88
CA CYS A 130 -21.07 -17.29 7.08
C CYS A 130 -20.42 -18.66 7.03
N GLU A 131 -20.31 -19.24 5.83
CA GLU A 131 -19.66 -20.54 5.64
C GLU A 131 -18.42 -20.38 4.76
N PRO A 132 -17.23 -20.82 5.23
CA PRO A 132 -16.05 -20.87 4.40
C PRO A 132 -16.26 -21.93 3.31
N ILE A 133 -16.13 -21.53 2.04
CA ILE A 133 -16.08 -22.51 0.95
C ILE A 133 -14.71 -23.21 1.04
N MET A 134 -14.73 -24.46 1.50
CA MET A 134 -13.55 -25.32 1.49
C MET A 134 -13.13 -25.59 0.04
N GLU A 135 -11.87 -25.29 -0.29
CA GLU A 135 -11.32 -25.70 -1.58
C GLU A 135 -11.30 -27.23 -1.68
N THR A 136 -11.66 -27.76 -2.84
CA THR A 136 -11.40 -29.17 -3.16
C THR A 136 -9.88 -29.39 -3.18
N PRO A 137 -9.36 -30.45 -2.54
CA PRO A 137 -7.92 -30.72 -2.55
C PRO A 137 -7.46 -30.98 -3.98
N GLN A 138 -6.68 -30.05 -4.54
CA GLN A 138 -6.10 -30.18 -5.87
C GLN A 138 -4.78 -30.95 -5.76
N THR A 139 -4.69 -32.05 -6.50
CA THR A 139 -3.61 -33.05 -6.53
C THR A 139 -2.32 -32.58 -7.23
N SER A 140 -2.00 -31.29 -7.22
CA SER A 140 -0.84 -30.75 -7.95
C SER A 140 0.33 -30.39 -7.02
N ALA A 141 1.56 -30.73 -7.44
CA ALA A 141 2.80 -30.50 -6.69
C ALA A 141 3.22 -29.01 -6.58
N MET A 142 2.51 -28.08 -7.22
CA MET A 142 2.82 -26.65 -7.24
C MET A 142 1.55 -25.81 -7.13
N PHE A 143 1.42 -25.04 -6.06
CA PHE A 143 0.26 -24.17 -5.85
C PHE A 143 0.56 -22.78 -6.41
N VAL A 144 -0.09 -22.41 -7.51
CA VAL A 144 -0.18 -21.01 -7.94
C VAL A 144 -1.34 -20.40 -7.16
N SER A 145 -1.04 -19.47 -6.24
CA SER A 145 -2.08 -18.82 -5.45
C SER A 145 -2.24 -17.37 -5.88
N GLY A 146 -3.47 -16.93 -6.09
CA GLY A 146 -3.77 -15.57 -6.53
C GLY A 146 -5.15 -15.53 -7.15
N ASN A 147 -5.93 -14.50 -6.81
CA ASN A 147 -7.23 -14.29 -7.44
C ASN A 147 -6.99 -13.51 -8.74
N PRO A 148 -7.22 -14.11 -9.93
CA PRO A 148 -6.99 -13.44 -11.22
C PRO A 148 -7.93 -12.24 -11.44
N ASP A 149 -9.02 -12.16 -10.67
CA ASP A 149 -9.94 -11.04 -10.69
C ASP A 149 -9.42 -9.84 -9.90
N ILE A 150 -8.31 -9.97 -9.17
CA ILE A 150 -7.61 -8.81 -8.59
C ILE A 150 -6.53 -8.36 -9.56
N ILE A 151 -6.73 -7.21 -10.21
CA ILE A 151 -5.83 -6.74 -11.27
C ILE A 151 -4.58 -6.06 -10.67
N GLY A 152 -4.77 -5.21 -9.66
CA GLY A 152 -3.71 -4.33 -9.18
C GLY A 152 -4.24 -3.13 -8.41
N ILE A 153 -3.36 -2.48 -7.66
CA ILE A 153 -3.57 -1.12 -7.15
C ILE A 153 -3.12 -0.15 -8.23
N ARG A 154 -3.92 0.87 -8.54
CA ARG A 154 -3.63 1.88 -9.57
C ARG A 154 -4.00 3.27 -9.10
N ASP A 155 -3.54 4.25 -9.87
CA ASP A 155 -3.87 5.66 -9.70
C ASP A 155 -3.65 6.19 -8.28
N LEU A 156 -2.61 5.69 -7.61
CA LEU A 156 -2.28 6.15 -6.27
C LEU A 156 -1.61 7.53 -6.37
N ARG A 157 -2.31 8.57 -5.90
CA ARG A 157 -1.91 9.96 -6.07
C ARG A 157 -2.34 10.88 -4.94
N VAL A 158 -1.80 12.09 -4.93
CA VAL A 158 -2.24 13.18 -4.04
C VAL A 158 -3.31 13.98 -4.78
N GLU A 159 -4.54 13.95 -4.26
CA GLU A 159 -5.70 14.66 -4.82
C GLU A 159 -5.70 16.14 -4.42
N SER A 160 -5.34 16.41 -3.17
CA SER A 160 -5.27 17.77 -2.67
C SER A 160 -4.21 17.90 -1.59
N LYS A 161 -3.64 19.10 -1.50
CA LYS A 161 -2.73 19.48 -0.45
C LYS A 161 -2.98 20.93 -0.08
N ILE A 162 -3.16 21.16 1.21
CA ILE A 162 -3.51 22.45 1.77
C ILE A 162 -2.43 22.84 2.78
N LYS A 163 -1.98 24.09 2.70
CA LYS A 163 -1.11 24.72 3.69
C LYS A 163 -1.74 26.05 4.06
N SER A 164 -2.15 26.21 5.31
CA SER A 164 -2.86 27.40 5.80
C SER A 164 -2.35 27.81 7.18
N THR A 165 -2.56 29.07 7.54
CA THR A 165 -2.33 29.58 8.91
C THR A 165 -3.44 29.17 9.87
N THR A 166 -4.63 28.86 9.36
CA THR A 166 -5.79 28.40 10.14
C THR A 166 -6.27 27.03 9.64
N PRO A 167 -6.76 26.15 10.54
CA PRO A 167 -7.45 24.94 10.13
C PRO A 167 -8.64 25.28 9.23
N LEU A 168 -8.77 24.56 8.12
CA LEU A 168 -10.00 24.60 7.33
C LEU A 168 -11.00 23.65 8.01
N GLY A 169 -12.14 24.20 8.41
CA GLY A 169 -13.18 23.47 9.11
C GLY A 169 -14.03 22.67 8.13
N GLU A 170 -14.30 21.42 8.50
CA GLU A 170 -15.62 20.80 8.39
C GLU A 170 -15.64 19.59 9.35
N GLU A 171 -16.70 19.50 10.17
CA GLU A 171 -17.06 18.28 10.88
C GLU A 171 -17.68 17.32 9.85
N GLU A 172 -16.94 16.28 9.48
CA GLU A 172 -17.48 15.24 8.61
C GLU A 172 -18.21 14.17 9.43
N THR A 173 -19.45 13.89 9.04
CA THR A 173 -20.27 12.84 9.63
C THR A 173 -19.76 11.46 9.20
N ALA A 174 -19.57 10.56 10.16
CA ALA A 174 -19.18 9.18 9.89
C ALA A 174 -20.38 8.37 9.39
N HIS A 175 -20.48 8.15 8.08
CA HIS A 175 -21.42 7.17 7.52
C HIS A 175 -20.91 5.75 7.79
N HIS A 176 -21.55 5.05 8.72
CA HIS A 176 -21.26 3.64 8.99
C HIS A 176 -22.22 2.78 8.16
N ARG A 177 -21.70 1.95 7.25
CA ARG A 177 -22.50 0.87 6.66
C ARG A 177 -22.70 -0.25 7.69
N GLN A 178 -23.88 -0.85 7.70
CA GLN A 178 -24.16 -2.07 8.48
C GLN A 178 -23.53 -3.27 7.77
N ALA A 179 -22.33 -3.63 8.19
CA ALA A 179 -21.73 -4.93 7.95
C ALA A 179 -21.45 -5.60 9.31
N PRO A 180 -21.48 -6.94 9.41
CA PRO A 180 -21.09 -7.62 10.64
C PRO A 180 -19.68 -7.17 11.06
N PRO A 181 -19.44 -6.80 12.33
CA PRO A 181 -18.14 -6.30 12.80
C PRO A 181 -17.14 -7.45 13.04
N ILE A 182 -17.13 -8.44 12.15
CA ILE A 182 -16.37 -9.67 12.32
C ILE A 182 -15.26 -9.70 11.26
N VAL A 183 -14.05 -9.97 11.71
CA VAL A 183 -12.87 -10.22 10.89
C VAL A 183 -12.18 -11.48 11.39
N PHE A 184 -11.58 -12.24 10.47
CA PHE A 184 -10.89 -13.48 10.77
C PHE A 184 -9.48 -13.46 10.20
N MET A 185 -8.54 -13.99 10.96
CA MET A 185 -7.27 -14.48 10.41
C MET A 185 -7.43 -15.99 10.27
N PHE A 186 -7.18 -16.53 9.08
CA PHE A 186 -7.34 -17.97 8.87
C PHE A 186 -6.30 -18.74 9.67
N ASP A 187 -6.67 -19.91 10.20
CA ASP A 187 -5.75 -20.76 10.93
C ASP A 187 -4.83 -21.53 9.95
N ALA A 188 -3.53 -21.26 10.00
CA ALA A 188 -2.52 -21.94 9.21
C ALA A 188 -1.88 -23.14 9.96
N THR A 189 -2.48 -23.65 11.04
CA THR A 189 -1.85 -24.68 11.89
C THR A 189 -1.60 -26.00 11.15
N GLU A 190 -2.54 -26.42 10.30
CA GLU A 190 -2.45 -27.67 9.54
C GLU A 190 -1.96 -27.47 8.09
N GLU A 191 -1.64 -26.24 7.70
CA GLU A 191 -1.05 -25.95 6.40
C GLU A 191 0.42 -26.42 6.37
N PRO A 192 0.87 -27.08 5.28
CA PRO A 192 2.25 -27.52 5.17
C PRO A 192 3.21 -26.33 5.11
N LEU A 193 4.46 -26.55 5.47
CA LEU A 193 5.50 -25.55 5.21
C LEU A 193 5.76 -25.49 3.70
N TYR A 194 5.79 -24.29 3.15
CA TYR A 194 6.07 -24.06 1.73
C TYR A 194 7.37 -23.30 1.56
N ARG A 195 8.12 -23.63 0.51
CA ARG A 195 9.03 -22.68 -0.14
C ARG A 195 8.19 -21.80 -1.06
N GLY A 196 7.97 -20.56 -0.64
CA GLY A 196 7.21 -19.56 -1.40
C GLY A 196 8.13 -18.64 -2.21
N GLU A 197 7.66 -18.23 -3.39
CA GLU A 197 8.26 -17.17 -4.20
C GLU A 197 7.16 -16.29 -4.79
N ALA A 198 7.25 -14.97 -4.55
CA ALA A 198 6.34 -14.01 -5.12
C ALA A 198 7.09 -12.90 -5.87
N VAL A 199 6.54 -12.50 -7.02
CA VAL A 199 7.05 -11.40 -7.84
C VAL A 199 5.97 -10.37 -8.00
N SER A 200 6.27 -9.12 -7.66
CA SER A 200 5.42 -7.97 -7.91
C SER A 200 6.14 -6.92 -8.73
N ARG A 201 5.36 -6.12 -9.44
CA ARG A 201 5.85 -4.99 -10.23
C ARG A 201 5.00 -3.77 -9.93
N GLY A 202 5.62 -2.60 -10.00
CA GLY A 202 4.88 -1.36 -10.04
C GLY A 202 5.63 -0.25 -10.77
N LYS A 203 4.95 0.87 -10.97
CA LYS A 203 5.46 2.01 -11.73
C LYS A 203 4.96 3.33 -11.17
N ILE A 204 5.86 4.29 -11.05
CA ILE A 204 5.57 5.69 -10.74
C ILE A 204 5.88 6.55 -11.96
N ALA A 205 4.90 7.34 -12.40
CA ALA A 205 5.09 8.36 -13.42
C ALA A 205 5.78 9.59 -12.80
N LEU A 206 6.81 10.10 -13.47
CA LEU A 206 7.60 11.25 -13.03
C LEU A 206 7.89 12.18 -14.20
N ARG A 207 8.22 13.45 -13.92
CA ARG A 207 8.65 14.38 -14.96
C ARG A 207 9.99 13.94 -15.57
N ARG A 208 10.18 14.21 -16.86
CA ARG A 208 11.45 13.92 -17.55
C ARG A 208 12.66 14.55 -16.87
N THR A 209 12.54 15.80 -16.45
CA THR A 209 13.58 16.53 -15.71
C THR A 209 13.94 15.84 -14.38
N THR A 210 12.98 15.21 -13.72
CA THR A 210 13.22 14.43 -12.50
C THR A 210 13.97 13.13 -12.80
N LEU A 211 13.66 12.46 -13.91
CA LEU A 211 14.39 11.28 -14.37
C LEU A 211 15.86 11.62 -14.66
N ASP A 212 16.13 12.77 -15.26
CA ASP A 212 17.49 13.25 -15.52
C ASP A 212 18.25 13.50 -14.20
N LEU A 213 17.59 14.05 -13.17
CA LEU A 213 18.19 14.22 -11.84
C LEU A 213 18.52 12.88 -11.17
N ILE A 214 17.62 11.89 -11.26
CA ILE A 214 17.86 10.55 -10.72
C ILE A 214 19.04 9.89 -11.46
N SER A 215 19.05 9.96 -12.79
CA SER A 215 20.11 9.36 -13.63
C SER A 215 21.49 9.93 -13.31
N ASN A 216 21.56 11.26 -13.15
CA ASN A 216 22.81 11.98 -12.88
C ASN A 216 23.21 11.98 -11.39
N GLY A 217 22.41 11.40 -10.49
CA GLY A 217 22.71 11.39 -9.06
C GLY A 217 22.62 12.77 -8.39
N ASN A 218 21.82 13.68 -8.96
CA ASN A 218 21.70 15.08 -8.55
C ASN A 218 20.46 15.35 -7.65
N VAL A 219 19.85 14.29 -7.12
CA VAL A 219 18.75 14.41 -6.16
C VAL A 219 19.31 14.84 -4.80
N GLU A 220 18.77 15.92 -4.25
CA GLU A 220 19.25 16.55 -3.00
C GLU A 220 19.35 15.55 -1.86
N LYS A 221 18.32 14.72 -1.66
CA LYS A 221 18.27 13.73 -0.56
C LYS A 221 19.27 12.56 -0.69
N GLY A 222 19.92 12.41 -1.85
CA GLY A 222 20.90 11.37 -2.14
C GLY A 222 20.41 10.33 -3.16
N ASP A 223 21.00 9.14 -3.12
CA ASP A 223 20.73 8.06 -4.08
C ASP A 223 19.30 7.49 -3.89
N VAL A 224 18.45 7.78 -4.89
CA VAL A 224 17.05 7.37 -4.92
C VAL A 224 16.88 5.85 -4.99
N ARG A 225 17.71 5.16 -5.78
CA ARG A 225 17.58 3.71 -5.97
C ARG A 225 17.95 2.98 -4.68
N THR A 226 19.08 3.36 -4.10
CA THR A 226 19.58 2.77 -2.86
C THR A 226 18.58 2.99 -1.71
N ALA A 227 18.07 4.21 -1.56
CA ALA A 227 17.05 4.52 -0.53
C ALA A 227 15.79 3.67 -0.70
N ALA A 228 15.27 3.56 -1.93
CA ALA A 228 14.07 2.80 -2.23
C ALA A 228 14.25 1.29 -2.04
N GLN A 229 15.39 0.72 -2.45
CA GLN A 229 15.72 -0.68 -2.22
C GLN A 229 15.77 -1.02 -0.73
N LEU A 230 16.43 -0.19 0.09
CA LEU A 230 16.51 -0.39 1.53
C LEU A 230 15.13 -0.30 2.19
N ALA A 231 14.35 0.74 1.87
CA ALA A 231 13.01 0.92 2.42
C ALA A 231 12.08 -0.25 2.05
N GLY A 232 12.07 -0.68 0.79
CA GLY A 232 11.26 -1.82 0.35
C GLY A 232 11.67 -3.13 1.04
N MET A 233 12.98 -3.41 1.16
CA MET A 233 13.48 -4.59 1.88
C MET A 233 13.12 -4.57 3.38
N MET A 234 13.16 -3.39 4.01
CA MET A 234 12.73 -3.24 5.41
C MET A 234 11.23 -3.47 5.57
N ALA A 235 10.42 -2.96 4.64
CA ALA A 235 8.97 -3.12 4.67
C ALA A 235 8.53 -4.57 4.46
N ALA A 236 9.16 -5.31 3.53
CA ALA A 236 8.88 -6.74 3.31
C ALA A 236 8.91 -7.55 4.61
N LYS A 237 9.90 -7.29 5.47
CA LYS A 237 10.12 -8.00 6.74
C LYS A 237 9.16 -7.59 7.87
N LYS A 238 8.35 -6.56 7.64
CA LYS A 238 7.45 -5.95 8.63
C LYS A 238 6.00 -5.89 8.11
N ALA A 239 5.64 -6.70 7.11
CA ALA A 239 4.29 -6.66 6.54
C ALA A 239 3.19 -6.96 7.57
N TRP A 240 3.45 -7.91 8.47
CA TRP A 240 2.55 -8.28 9.57
C TRP A 240 2.31 -7.17 10.59
N ASP A 241 3.20 -6.17 10.68
CA ASP A 241 3.03 -5.01 11.57
C ASP A 241 2.11 -3.92 10.97
N LEU A 242 1.79 -4.02 9.67
CA LEU A 242 0.94 -3.09 8.93
C LEU A 242 -0.38 -3.71 8.46
N LEU A 243 -0.33 -4.94 7.96
CA LEU A 243 -1.48 -5.63 7.38
C LEU A 243 -2.12 -6.52 8.47
N PRO A 244 -3.33 -6.19 8.96
CA PRO A 244 -3.85 -6.81 10.19
C PRO A 244 -4.11 -8.32 10.11
N LEU A 245 -4.32 -8.85 8.91
CA LEU A 245 -4.78 -10.22 8.68
C LEU A 245 -3.76 -11.07 7.91
N VAL A 246 -2.47 -10.68 7.94
CA VAL A 246 -1.38 -11.52 7.40
C VAL A 246 -0.66 -12.22 8.54
N HIS A 247 -0.09 -13.38 8.24
CA HIS A 247 0.76 -14.10 9.17
C HIS A 247 2.16 -13.49 9.17
N ASN A 248 2.90 -13.70 10.25
CA ASN A 248 4.34 -13.45 10.24
C ASN A 248 5.04 -14.56 9.44
N ASN A 249 5.60 -14.21 8.28
CA ASN A 249 6.32 -15.13 7.40
C ASN A 249 7.84 -14.96 7.54
N ASP A 250 8.55 -16.10 7.59
CA ASP A 250 10.01 -16.14 7.58
C ASP A 250 10.55 -15.83 6.17
N ILE A 251 10.72 -14.55 5.89
CA ILE A 251 11.32 -14.05 4.66
C ILE A 251 12.80 -14.45 4.61
N THR A 252 13.17 -15.15 3.53
CA THR A 252 14.52 -15.69 3.31
C THR A 252 15.32 -14.91 2.26
N ASP A 253 14.64 -14.23 1.33
CA ASP A 253 15.27 -13.42 0.29
C ASP A 253 14.33 -12.28 -0.13
N VAL A 254 14.88 -11.09 -0.34
CA VAL A 254 14.17 -9.96 -0.94
C VAL A 254 15.10 -9.30 -1.94
N ARG A 255 14.66 -9.20 -3.20
CA ARG A 255 15.41 -8.53 -4.27
C ARG A 255 14.53 -7.47 -4.92
N ILE A 256 15.07 -6.26 -5.05
CA ILE A 256 14.35 -5.13 -5.62
C ILE A 256 15.17 -4.55 -6.77
N GLY A 257 14.65 -4.68 -7.99
CA GLY A 257 15.17 -4.03 -9.19
C GLY A 257 14.44 -2.71 -9.44
N ILE A 258 15.19 -1.66 -9.81
CA ILE A 258 14.65 -0.32 -10.06
C ILE A 258 15.21 0.20 -11.38
N ASP A 259 14.33 0.38 -12.36
CA ASP A 259 14.68 0.79 -13.72
C ASP A 259 14.04 2.13 -14.06
N LEU A 260 14.83 3.07 -14.60
CA LEU A 260 14.32 4.29 -15.22
C LEU A 260 13.72 3.92 -16.58
N VAL A 261 12.51 4.40 -16.84
CA VAL A 261 11.83 4.26 -18.13
C VAL A 261 11.48 5.65 -18.67
N GLU A 262 10.98 5.75 -19.90
CA GLU A 262 10.76 7.02 -20.58
C GLU A 262 9.89 8.01 -19.77
N ASP A 263 8.82 7.48 -19.15
CA ASP A 263 7.77 8.23 -18.47
C ASP A 263 7.75 8.00 -16.95
N GLY A 264 8.82 7.45 -16.37
CA GLY A 264 8.82 7.16 -14.93
C GLY A 264 9.91 6.22 -14.45
N VAL A 265 9.63 5.58 -13.31
CA VAL A 265 10.46 4.54 -12.71
C VAL A 265 9.63 3.29 -12.49
N THR A 266 10.19 2.13 -12.84
CA THR A 266 9.58 0.83 -12.55
C THR A 266 10.33 0.11 -11.44
N VAL A 267 9.59 -0.59 -10.59
CA VAL A 267 10.11 -1.41 -9.50
C VAL A 267 9.66 -2.84 -9.72
N LYS A 268 10.58 -3.79 -9.62
CA LYS A 268 10.29 -5.23 -9.59
C LYS A 268 10.82 -5.82 -8.30
N THR A 269 9.95 -6.42 -7.51
CA THR A 269 10.31 -7.08 -6.24
C THR A 269 10.13 -8.58 -6.35
N ILE A 270 11.14 -9.33 -5.91
CA ILE A 270 11.07 -10.77 -5.71
C ILE A 270 11.23 -11.04 -4.22
N THR A 271 10.30 -11.77 -3.62
CA THR A 271 10.38 -12.25 -2.25
C THR A 271 10.40 -13.77 -2.23
N LYS A 272 11.13 -14.34 -1.27
CA LYS A 272 11.10 -15.77 -0.96
C LYS A 272 10.89 -15.96 0.52
N ASN A 273 10.18 -17.03 0.88
CA ASN A 273 9.97 -17.39 2.28
C ASN A 273 9.92 -18.91 2.46
N ILE A 274 10.13 -19.34 3.69
CA ILE A 274 9.83 -20.70 4.14
C ILE A 274 8.79 -20.58 5.24
N SER A 275 7.51 -20.74 4.91
CA SER A 275 6.42 -20.54 5.88
C SER A 275 5.17 -21.30 5.45
N ARG A 276 4.15 -21.33 6.32
CA ARG A 276 2.86 -21.95 6.03
C ARG A 276 1.96 -21.11 5.12
N THR A 277 2.35 -19.87 4.86
CA THR A 277 1.69 -18.98 3.90
C THR A 277 2.71 -18.45 2.87
N GLY A 278 2.22 -17.89 1.76
CA GLY A 278 3.08 -17.33 0.71
C GLY A 278 3.46 -15.88 0.98
N SER A 279 4.53 -15.39 0.33
CA SER A 279 5.09 -14.04 0.55
C SER A 279 4.59 -12.95 -0.41
N ALA A 280 3.37 -13.11 -0.95
CA ALA A 280 2.80 -12.18 -1.93
C ALA A 280 2.53 -10.79 -1.36
N MET A 281 2.07 -10.71 -0.10
CA MET A 281 1.76 -9.43 0.53
C MET A 281 3.03 -8.64 0.84
N GLU A 282 4.09 -9.34 1.24
CA GLU A 282 5.42 -8.80 1.49
C GLU A 282 6.03 -8.26 0.19
N SER A 283 5.87 -8.99 -0.93
CA SER A 283 6.30 -8.52 -2.26
C SER A 283 5.60 -7.22 -2.65
N LEU A 284 4.26 -7.20 -2.58
CA LEU A 284 3.45 -6.03 -2.93
C LEU A 284 3.77 -4.82 -2.05
N LEU A 285 3.87 -5.03 -0.73
CA LEU A 285 4.23 -3.99 0.22
C LEU A 285 5.61 -3.39 -0.09
N ALA A 286 6.61 -4.22 -0.33
CA ALA A 286 7.95 -3.77 -0.68
C ALA A 286 7.99 -2.98 -1.98
N THR A 287 7.23 -3.40 -3.00
CA THR A 287 7.10 -2.66 -4.26
C THR A 287 6.48 -1.28 -4.04
N GLY A 288 5.35 -1.20 -3.33
CA GLY A 288 4.70 0.10 -3.07
C GLY A 288 5.53 1.01 -2.17
N VAL A 289 6.18 0.48 -1.13
CA VAL A 289 7.09 1.27 -0.28
C VAL A 289 8.30 1.78 -1.06
N SER A 290 8.84 0.98 -1.99
CA SER A 290 9.92 1.43 -2.87
C SER A 290 9.46 2.60 -3.73
N LEU A 291 8.26 2.52 -4.33
CA LEU A 291 7.68 3.59 -5.15
C LEU A 291 7.38 4.86 -4.33
N LEU A 292 6.83 4.71 -3.13
CA LEU A 292 6.58 5.82 -2.22
C LEU A 292 7.88 6.47 -1.73
N THR A 293 8.93 5.68 -1.52
CA THR A 293 10.26 6.20 -1.18
C THR A 293 10.87 6.94 -2.36
N ILE A 294 10.75 6.43 -3.59
CA ILE A 294 11.12 7.18 -4.80
C ILE A 294 10.40 8.52 -4.84
N TRP A 295 9.08 8.53 -4.63
CA TRP A 295 8.30 9.77 -4.59
C TRP A 295 8.81 10.72 -3.51
N ASP A 296 9.00 10.27 -2.27
CA ASP A 296 9.50 11.15 -1.20
C ASP A 296 10.89 11.75 -1.52
N MET A 297 11.76 10.96 -2.15
CA MET A 297 13.09 11.40 -2.56
C MET A 297 13.02 12.54 -3.59
N VAL A 298 12.02 12.52 -4.48
CA VAL A 298 11.91 13.48 -5.60
C VAL A 298 10.77 14.48 -5.46
N LYS A 299 9.99 14.44 -4.36
CA LYS A 299 8.77 15.24 -4.16
C LYS A 299 8.96 16.75 -4.33
N LYS A 300 10.18 17.25 -4.17
CA LYS A 300 10.53 18.66 -4.38
C LYS A 300 10.44 19.05 -5.87
N TYR A 301 10.88 18.17 -6.76
CA TYR A 301 11.00 18.41 -8.20
C TYR A 301 9.68 18.15 -8.95
N GLU A 302 8.81 17.36 -8.34
CA GLU A 302 7.52 16.99 -8.91
C GLU A 302 6.40 18.00 -8.65
N LYS A 303 6.59 18.87 -7.64
CA LYS A 303 5.62 19.90 -7.26
C LYS A 303 5.50 21.00 -8.31
N ASP A 304 4.28 21.51 -8.50
CA ASP A 304 4.02 22.76 -9.22
C ASP A 304 4.16 23.99 -8.30
N GLU A 305 3.90 25.19 -8.83
CA GLU A 305 3.93 26.45 -8.08
C GLU A 305 2.95 26.50 -6.89
N ASN A 306 1.85 25.74 -6.95
CA ASN A 306 0.86 25.60 -5.89
C ASN A 306 1.24 24.50 -4.88
N GLY A 307 2.37 23.82 -5.12
CA GLY A 307 2.87 22.73 -4.32
C GLY A 307 2.07 21.43 -4.46
N GLN A 308 1.25 21.29 -5.50
CA GLN A 308 0.49 20.09 -5.87
C GLN A 308 1.32 19.16 -6.77
N TYR A 309 0.80 17.96 -7.06
CA TYR A 309 1.46 16.96 -7.90
C TYR A 309 0.60 16.64 -9.14
N PRO A 310 0.60 17.51 -10.17
CA PRO A 310 -0.32 17.37 -11.32
C PRO A 310 0.00 16.16 -12.23
N VAL A 311 1.23 15.67 -12.20
CA VAL A 311 1.72 14.60 -13.09
C VAL A 311 2.05 13.32 -12.32
N THR A 312 2.60 13.45 -11.12
CA THR A 312 3.15 12.32 -10.37
C THR A 312 2.04 11.40 -9.90
N THR A 313 2.13 10.13 -10.24
CA THR A 313 1.15 9.11 -9.84
C THR A 313 1.83 7.75 -9.84
N ILE A 314 1.55 6.94 -8.82
CA ILE A 314 1.86 5.51 -8.87
C ILE A 314 0.77 4.85 -9.71
N THR A 315 1.11 4.62 -10.96
CA THR A 315 0.20 4.12 -12.01
C THR A 315 -0.23 2.68 -11.79
N GLU A 316 0.65 1.86 -11.22
CA GLU A 316 0.33 0.46 -10.93
C GLU A 316 1.22 -0.14 -9.83
N VAL A 317 0.62 -1.07 -9.08
CA VAL A 317 1.27 -2.08 -8.25
C VAL A 317 0.47 -3.37 -8.42
N ARG A 318 1.11 -4.43 -8.95
CA ARG A 318 0.46 -5.71 -9.25
C ARG A 318 1.35 -6.90 -8.90
N LEU A 319 0.71 -8.05 -8.75
CA LEU A 319 1.38 -9.33 -8.52
C LEU A 319 1.54 -10.05 -9.87
N GLU A 320 2.78 -10.38 -10.26
CA GLU A 320 3.07 -11.09 -11.52
C GLU A 320 3.22 -12.60 -11.29
N LYS A 321 3.66 -13.01 -10.10
CA LYS A 321 3.91 -14.41 -9.75
C LYS A 321 3.66 -14.64 -8.27
N ASN A 322 3.10 -15.79 -7.92
CA ASN A 322 3.00 -16.25 -6.54
C ASN A 322 2.91 -17.78 -6.51
N GLU A 323 4.06 -18.41 -6.32
CA GLU A 323 4.24 -19.86 -6.27
C GLU A 323 4.49 -20.32 -4.85
N LYS A 324 3.88 -21.45 -4.48
CA LYS A 324 4.16 -22.18 -3.25
C LYS A 324 4.48 -23.63 -3.58
N ARG A 325 5.62 -24.13 -3.09
CA ARG A 325 6.04 -25.52 -3.23
C ARG A 325 6.16 -26.14 -1.83
N PRO A 326 5.39 -27.18 -1.48
CA PRO A 326 5.52 -27.84 -0.17
C PRO A 326 6.96 -28.28 0.09
N LEU A 327 7.41 -28.14 1.34
CA LEU A 327 8.57 -28.86 1.84
C LEU A 327 8.10 -30.28 2.15
N GLY A 328 8.73 -31.26 1.48
CA GLY A 328 8.46 -32.68 1.68
C GLY A 328 8.91 -33.20 3.04
#